data_AF-A0A850MR10-F1
#
_entry.id   AF-A0A850MR10-F1
#
_cell.length_a   1.000
_cell.length_b   1.000
_cell.length_c   1.000
_cell.angle_alpha   90.00
_cell.angle_beta   90.00
_cell.angle_gamma   90.00
#
_symmetry.space_group_name_H-M   'P 1'
#
loop_
_entity.id
_entity.type
_entity.pdbx_description
1 polymer ?
#
loop_
_entity_poly.entity_id
_entity_poly.type
_entity_poly.pdbx_seq_one_letter_code
_entity_poly.pdbx_strand_id
1 'polypeptide(L)'
;MSPARAILLEVGGMGMIREILFKQNYIQDPRRATILFDELNGIIWVWLGTDVNLKTRKAILPVAEKMLSTGYKSKMDGILVGQNCSQLITIDQRNIADPGVQQRHQTALNLFNMNYVQDGRFVVQFEASPAKTRVDPRTTALAGIMIASILESSPEVFVGKTSQGIYSIDIGQGTIKFQIRDGNIQLVQGSIGLNDQIQRAFQENIKTLK
;
A
#
# COMPACT_ATOMS: atom_id res chain seq x y z
N MET A 1 3.82 -10.52 14.94
CA MET A 1 3.69 -9.10 14.56
C MET A 1 2.43 -8.55 15.21
N SER A 2 2.44 -7.31 15.71
CA SER A 2 1.19 -6.67 16.15
C SER A 2 0.23 -6.61 14.95
N PRO A 3 -1.07 -6.84 15.15
CA PRO A 3 -2.03 -6.71 14.05
C PRO A 3 -2.08 -5.26 13.58
N ALA A 4 -2.32 -5.06 12.28
CA ALA A 4 -2.38 -3.74 11.67
C ALA A 4 -3.67 -3.03 12.07
N ARG A 5 -3.55 -1.78 12.54
CA ARG A 5 -4.68 -0.97 12.98
C ARG A 5 -4.95 0.20 12.04
N ALA A 6 -6.11 0.81 12.24
CA ALA A 6 -6.44 2.10 11.69
C ALA A 6 -7.23 2.95 12.68
N ILE A 7 -7.08 4.27 12.57
CA ILE A 7 -7.90 5.25 13.29
C ILE A 7 -8.18 6.44 12.39
N LEU A 8 -9.42 6.95 12.46
CA LEU A 8 -9.86 8.12 11.71
C LEU A 8 -10.02 9.32 12.65
N LEU A 9 -9.42 10.44 12.24
CA LEU A 9 -9.42 11.69 12.98
C LEU A 9 -10.01 12.79 12.12
N GLU A 10 -10.74 13.70 12.73
CA GLU A 10 -11.16 14.96 12.14
C GLU A 10 -10.27 16.09 12.67
N VAL A 11 -9.89 17.00 11.76
CA VAL A 11 -9.12 18.20 12.09
C VAL A 11 -9.98 19.44 11.92
N GLY A 12 -10.12 20.20 13.01
CA GLY A 12 -10.85 21.46 13.04
C GLY A 12 -9.96 22.68 12.76
N GLY A 13 -10.57 23.87 12.86
CA GLY A 13 -9.84 25.13 12.84
C GLY A 13 -8.79 25.16 13.96
N MET A 14 -7.62 25.74 13.69
CA MET A 14 -6.46 25.77 14.59
C MET A 14 -5.77 24.40 14.84
N GLY A 15 -6.10 23.36 14.05
CA GLY A 15 -5.44 22.06 14.16
C GLY A 15 -5.92 21.19 15.33
N MET A 16 -7.10 21.50 15.89
CA MET A 16 -7.72 20.65 16.90
C MET A 16 -8.10 19.30 16.32
N ILE A 17 -7.79 18.22 17.05
CA ILE A 17 -7.98 16.85 16.61
C ILE A 17 -9.11 16.20 17.40
N ARG A 18 -10.02 15.56 16.68
CA ARG A 18 -11.13 14.79 17.26
C ARG A 18 -11.16 13.38 16.66
N GLU A 19 -11.19 12.37 17.51
CA GLU A 19 -11.44 11.00 17.09
C GLU A 19 -12.87 10.84 16.57
N ILE A 20 -13.02 10.20 15.42
CA ILE A 20 -14.32 9.94 14.79
C ILE A 20 -14.39 8.47 14.41
N LEU A 21 -15.62 7.94 14.32
CA LEU A 21 -15.82 6.53 14.01
C LEU A 21 -15.20 6.20 12.66
N PHE A 22 -14.59 5.01 12.56
CA PHE A 22 -14.04 4.50 11.32
C PHE A 22 -15.17 4.20 10.33
N LYS A 23 -15.60 5.22 9.58
CA LYS A 23 -16.67 5.13 8.58
C LYS A 23 -16.32 5.93 7.33
N GLN A 24 -16.58 5.32 6.18
CA GLN A 24 -16.29 5.87 4.86
C GLN A 24 -16.94 7.24 4.61
N ASN A 25 -18.15 7.46 5.11
CA ASN A 25 -18.89 8.70 4.89
C ASN A 25 -18.18 9.95 5.42
N TYR A 26 -17.31 9.82 6.42
CA TYR A 26 -16.56 10.97 6.95
C TYR A 26 -15.48 11.50 6.01
N ILE A 27 -14.86 10.63 5.21
CA ILE A 27 -13.84 11.03 4.22
C ILE A 27 -14.46 11.50 2.89
N GLN A 28 -15.77 11.31 2.73
CA GLN A 28 -16.55 11.76 1.58
C GLN A 28 -17.31 13.07 1.85
N ASP A 29 -17.43 13.51 3.11
CA ASP A 29 -18.12 14.76 3.46
C ASP A 29 -17.32 15.97 2.98
N PRO A 30 -17.88 16.83 2.10
CA PRO A 30 -17.17 17.97 1.54
C PRO A 30 -16.75 18.99 2.60
N ARG A 31 -17.36 18.99 3.78
CA ARG A 31 -17.08 19.98 4.84
C ARG A 31 -16.00 19.54 5.81
N ARG A 32 -15.48 18.31 5.67
CA ARG A 32 -14.56 17.71 6.64
C ARG A 32 -13.13 17.67 6.14
N ALA A 33 -12.22 17.83 7.08
CA ALA A 33 -10.81 17.55 6.89
C ALA A 33 -10.44 16.42 7.85
N THR A 34 -9.89 15.33 7.33
CA THR A 34 -9.67 14.11 8.11
C THR A 34 -8.30 13.52 7.89
N ILE A 35 -7.75 12.90 8.94
CA ILE A 35 -6.51 12.13 8.88
C ILE A 35 -6.87 10.68 9.18
N LEU A 36 -6.45 9.77 8.32
CA LEU A 36 -6.58 8.33 8.52
C LEU A 36 -5.18 7.73 8.66
N PHE A 37 -4.92 7.08 9.81
CA PHE A 37 -3.76 6.20 9.94
C PHE A 37 -4.12 4.83 9.41
N ASP A 38 -3.33 4.33 8.48
CA ASP A 38 -3.46 3.02 7.86
C ASP A 38 -2.13 2.27 8.08
N GLU A 39 -2.07 1.50 9.16
CA GLU A 39 -0.88 0.70 9.48
C GLU A 39 -0.72 -0.49 8.53
N LEU A 40 -1.78 -0.90 7.82
CA LEU A 40 -1.74 -2.02 6.89
C LEU A 40 -0.86 -1.68 5.69
N ASN A 41 -0.99 -0.46 5.16
CA ASN A 41 -0.15 0.02 4.06
C ASN A 41 1.01 0.93 4.52
N GLY A 42 1.07 1.28 5.81
CA GLY A 42 2.09 2.20 6.34
C GLY A 42 1.90 3.64 5.85
N ILE A 43 0.66 4.07 5.65
CA ILE A 43 0.29 5.36 5.07
C ILE A 43 -0.54 6.18 6.06
N ILE A 44 -0.28 7.49 6.11
CA ILE A 44 -1.18 8.49 6.67
C ILE A 44 -1.90 9.15 5.51
N TRP A 45 -3.20 8.98 5.44
CA TRP A 45 -4.02 9.63 4.43
C TRP A 45 -4.59 10.93 4.98
N VAL A 46 -4.44 12.01 4.22
CA VAL A 46 -4.97 13.34 4.57
C VAL A 46 -6.06 13.70 3.57
N TRP A 47 -7.30 13.82 4.03
CA TRP A 47 -8.45 14.25 3.23
C TRP A 47 -8.79 15.71 3.46
N LEU A 48 -9.00 16.40 2.35
CA LEU A 48 -9.51 17.76 2.32
C LEU A 48 -10.80 17.78 1.49
N GLY A 49 -11.94 17.92 2.17
CA GLY A 49 -13.22 18.13 1.52
C GLY A 49 -13.26 19.42 0.69
N THR A 50 -14.19 19.53 -0.27
CA THR A 50 -14.30 20.72 -1.16
C THR A 50 -14.65 22.02 -0.42
N ASP A 51 -15.36 21.91 0.70
CA ASP A 51 -15.97 23.03 1.43
C ASP A 51 -15.27 23.32 2.76
N VAL A 52 -14.11 22.70 3.00
CA VAL A 52 -13.27 22.96 4.17
C VAL A 52 -12.74 24.40 4.14
N ASN A 53 -12.87 25.12 5.25
CA ASN A 53 -12.38 26.50 5.38
C ASN A 53 -10.84 26.59 5.31
N LEU A 54 -10.32 27.76 4.93
CA LEU A 54 -8.88 27.98 4.73
C LEU A 54 -8.04 27.73 5.99
N LYS A 55 -8.55 28.05 7.19
CA LYS A 55 -7.82 27.86 8.44
C LYS A 55 -7.56 26.37 8.69
N THR A 56 -8.58 25.53 8.52
CA THR A 56 -8.46 24.08 8.64
C THR A 56 -7.53 23.50 7.57
N ARG A 57 -7.65 23.96 6.31
CA ARG A 57 -6.76 23.52 5.21
C ARG A 57 -5.28 23.78 5.50
N LYS A 58 -4.96 24.96 6.05
CA LYS A 58 -3.59 25.31 6.43
C LYS A 58 -3.08 24.53 7.64
N ALA A 59 -3.98 24.06 8.51
CA ALA A 59 -3.61 23.40 9.75
C ALA A 59 -3.42 21.89 9.61
N ILE A 60 -4.20 21.20 8.76
CA ILE A 60 -4.23 19.74 8.74
C ILE A 60 -2.90 19.10 8.32
N LEU A 61 -2.21 19.67 7.33
CA LEU A 61 -0.97 19.08 6.83
C LEU A 61 0.15 19.14 7.89
N PRO A 62 0.43 20.30 8.52
CA PRO A 62 1.38 20.35 9.65
C PRO A 62 1.00 19.43 10.82
N VAL A 63 -0.29 19.20 11.06
CA VAL A 63 -0.75 18.26 12.08
C VAL A 63 -0.40 16.83 11.70
N ALA A 64 -0.68 16.42 10.46
CA ALA A 64 -0.38 15.09 9.96
C ALA A 64 1.14 14.83 9.89
N GLU A 65 1.93 15.82 9.45
CA GLU A 65 3.40 15.73 9.38
C GLU A 65 4.03 15.47 10.74
N LYS A 66 3.54 16.11 11.81
CA LYS A 66 4.02 15.87 13.18
C LYS A 66 3.78 14.45 13.68
N MET A 67 2.81 13.75 13.08
CA MET A 67 2.42 12.40 13.45
C MET A 67 3.07 11.32 12.59
N LEU A 68 3.81 11.72 11.55
CA LEU A 68 4.53 10.80 10.70
C LEU A 68 5.57 10.04 11.52
N SER A 69 5.58 8.70 11.43
CA SER A 69 6.47 7.79 12.20
C SER A 69 6.32 7.80 13.73
N THR A 70 5.65 8.79 14.33
CA THR A 70 5.36 8.84 15.77
C THR A 70 4.00 8.23 16.10
N GLY A 71 3.06 8.27 15.16
CA GLY A 71 1.70 7.80 15.32
C GLY A 71 0.83 8.73 16.18
N TYR A 72 -0.35 8.22 16.52
CA TYR A 72 -1.35 8.89 17.34
C TYR A 72 -1.82 7.95 18.45
N LYS A 73 -1.73 8.40 19.70
CA LYS A 73 -2.29 7.69 20.85
C LYS A 73 -3.75 8.09 21.03
N SER A 74 -4.67 7.15 20.77
CA SER A 74 -6.10 7.34 21.01
C SER A 74 -6.33 7.80 22.45
N LYS A 75 -6.99 8.94 22.61
CA LYS A 75 -7.36 9.50 23.92
C LYS A 75 -8.48 8.69 24.57
N MET A 76 -9.35 8.11 23.75
CA MET A 76 -10.51 7.36 24.22
C MET A 76 -10.18 5.88 24.45
N ASP A 77 -9.32 5.29 23.62
CA ASP A 77 -9.00 3.87 23.67
C ASP A 77 -7.61 3.59 24.29
N GLY A 78 -6.74 4.59 24.42
CA GLY A 78 -5.39 4.45 24.96
C GLY A 78 -4.38 3.78 24.02
N ILE A 79 -4.83 3.32 22.85
CA ILE A 79 -4.05 2.55 21.87
C ILE A 79 -3.26 3.50 20.97
N LEU A 80 -1.98 3.16 20.74
CA LEU A 80 -1.12 3.84 19.77
C LEU A 80 -1.35 3.24 18.38
N VAL A 81 -1.62 4.10 17.39
CA VAL A 81 -1.85 3.74 15.99
C VAL A 81 -0.94 4.59 15.10
N GLY A 82 -0.33 3.99 14.08
CA GLY A 82 0.37 4.70 13.02
C GLY A 82 1.88 4.86 13.22
N GLN A 83 2.47 4.17 14.20
CA GLN A 83 3.92 4.24 14.46
C GLN A 83 4.74 3.70 13.26
N ASN A 84 4.16 2.78 12.48
CA ASN A 84 4.76 2.24 11.26
C ASN A 84 4.37 3.01 9.98
N CYS A 85 3.59 4.10 10.08
CA CYS A 85 3.22 4.91 8.94
C CYS A 85 4.37 5.86 8.58
N SER A 86 5.01 5.61 7.44
CA SER A 86 6.16 6.39 6.95
C SER A 86 5.85 7.22 5.72
N GLN A 87 4.64 7.09 5.16
CA GLN A 87 4.20 7.83 3.99
C GLN A 87 3.01 8.72 4.33
N LEU A 88 2.96 9.91 3.76
CA LEU A 88 1.84 10.82 3.86
C LEU A 88 1.28 11.08 2.46
N ILE A 89 -0.01 10.83 2.27
CA ILE A 89 -0.69 11.04 0.99
C ILE A 89 -1.86 11.99 1.20
N THR A 90 -1.84 13.12 0.50
CA THR A 90 -2.91 14.11 0.52
C THR A 90 -3.88 13.88 -0.63
N ILE A 91 -5.17 13.95 -0.33
CA ILE A 91 -6.29 13.88 -1.27
C ILE A 91 -7.13 15.14 -1.07
N ASP A 92 -7.04 16.05 -2.04
CA ASP A 92 -7.90 17.22 -2.12
C ASP A 92 -9.07 16.89 -3.06
N GLN A 93 -10.29 16.85 -2.50
CA GLN A 93 -11.49 16.50 -3.27
C GLN A 93 -11.76 17.48 -4.43
N ARG A 94 -11.20 18.70 -4.39
CA ARG A 94 -11.29 19.65 -5.51
C ARG A 94 -10.54 19.16 -6.75
N ASN A 95 -9.59 18.26 -6.56
CA ASN A 95 -8.75 17.69 -7.62
C ASN A 95 -9.12 16.24 -7.92
N ILE A 96 -10.31 15.77 -7.52
CA ILE A 96 -10.69 14.35 -7.66
C ILE A 96 -10.77 13.87 -9.12
N ALA A 97 -10.95 14.80 -10.06
CA ALA A 97 -10.97 14.51 -11.49
C ALA A 97 -9.58 14.15 -12.06
N ASP A 98 -8.49 14.44 -11.32
CA ASP A 98 -7.14 13.98 -11.69
C ASP A 98 -7.07 12.45 -11.50
N PRO A 99 -6.70 11.67 -12.54
CA PRO A 99 -6.59 10.21 -12.45
C PRO A 99 -5.72 9.73 -11.27
N GLY A 100 -4.63 10.43 -10.96
CA GLY A 100 -3.74 10.06 -9.86
C GLY A 100 -4.39 10.25 -8.49
N VAL A 101 -5.17 11.32 -8.32
CA VAL A 101 -5.92 11.60 -7.09
C VAL A 101 -7.08 10.61 -6.97
N GLN A 102 -7.78 10.32 -8.07
CA GLN A 102 -8.86 9.35 -8.12
C GLN A 102 -8.40 7.93 -7.72
N GLN A 103 -7.23 7.49 -8.22
CA GLN A 103 -6.66 6.19 -7.86
C GLN A 103 -6.32 6.11 -6.37
N ARG A 104 -5.68 7.15 -5.82
CA ARG A 104 -5.37 7.24 -4.38
C ARG A 104 -6.64 7.25 -3.52
N HIS A 105 -7.64 8.01 -3.96
CA HIS A 105 -8.95 8.05 -3.31
C HIS A 105 -9.60 6.67 -3.25
N GLN A 106 -9.67 5.97 -4.39
CA GLN A 106 -10.25 4.63 -4.43
C GLN A 106 -9.47 3.64 -3.56
N THR A 107 -8.14 3.73 -3.56
CA THR A 107 -7.27 2.85 -2.75
C THR A 107 -7.64 2.91 -1.28
N ALA A 108 -7.86 4.11 -0.76
CA ALA A 108 -8.21 4.27 0.65
C ALA A 108 -9.68 3.99 0.96
N LEU A 109 -10.61 4.26 0.03
CA LEU A 109 -12.01 3.82 0.20
C LEU A 109 -12.08 2.31 0.38
N ASN A 110 -11.22 1.55 -0.31
CA ASN A 110 -11.16 0.11 -0.18
C ASN A 110 -10.79 -0.36 1.24
N LEU A 111 -10.10 0.46 2.06
CA LEU A 111 -9.81 0.13 3.46
C LEU A 111 -11.07 -0.05 4.29
N PHE A 112 -12.11 0.74 4.04
CA PHE A 112 -13.38 0.66 4.76
C PHE A 112 -14.20 -0.57 4.37
N ASN A 113 -13.86 -1.22 3.26
CA ASN A 113 -14.48 -2.46 2.78
C ASN A 113 -13.72 -3.72 3.21
N MET A 114 -12.58 -3.57 3.90
CA MET A 114 -11.84 -4.71 4.42
C MET A 114 -12.53 -5.30 5.66
N ASN A 115 -12.26 -6.57 5.94
CA ASN A 115 -12.66 -7.16 7.21
C ASN A 115 -11.82 -6.57 8.34
N TYR A 116 -12.48 -6.02 9.34
CA TYR A 116 -11.87 -5.50 10.54
C TYR A 116 -12.76 -5.76 11.75
N VAL A 117 -12.12 -5.83 12.92
CA VAL A 117 -12.79 -5.83 14.21
C VAL A 117 -12.56 -4.48 14.90
N GLN A 118 -13.49 -4.06 15.74
CA GLN A 118 -13.28 -2.88 16.59
C GLN A 118 -12.28 -3.24 17.70
N ASP A 119 -11.21 -2.46 17.82
CA ASP A 119 -10.20 -2.55 18.89
C ASP A 119 -10.34 -1.32 19.78
N GLY A 120 -11.49 -1.20 20.45
CA GLY A 120 -11.94 0.02 21.12
C GLY A 120 -13.11 0.68 20.39
N ARG A 121 -13.35 1.97 20.65
CA ARG A 121 -14.46 2.73 20.07
C ARG A 121 -14.10 3.36 18.73
N PHE A 122 -12.86 3.79 18.55
CA PHE A 122 -12.42 4.54 17.37
C PHE A 122 -11.33 3.83 16.59
N VAL A 123 -10.59 2.94 17.24
CA VAL A 123 -9.54 2.14 16.61
C VAL A 123 -10.14 0.85 16.06
N VAL A 124 -9.78 0.52 14.82
CA VAL A 124 -10.09 -0.78 14.21
C VAL A 124 -8.81 -1.56 14.02
N GLN A 125 -8.94 -2.88 14.08
CA GLN A 125 -7.89 -3.82 13.77
C GLN A 125 -8.30 -4.61 12.53
N PHE A 126 -7.50 -4.56 11.47
CA PHE A 126 -7.76 -5.36 10.28
C PHE A 126 -7.58 -6.84 10.63
N GLU A 127 -8.57 -7.65 10.27
CA GLU A 127 -8.37 -9.09 10.24
C GLU A 127 -7.29 -9.36 9.20
N ALA A 128 -6.25 -10.09 9.58
CA ALA A 128 -5.08 -10.29 8.75
C ALA A 128 -5.45 -10.92 7.40
N SER A 129 -5.75 -10.10 6.40
CA SER A 129 -5.53 -10.44 5.01
C SER A 129 -4.01 -10.61 4.88
N PRO A 130 -3.50 -11.70 4.24
CA PRO A 130 -2.08 -12.00 4.23
C PRO A 130 -1.35 -10.72 3.84
N ALA A 131 -0.53 -10.23 4.78
CA ALA A 131 0.06 -8.90 4.72
C ALA A 131 0.55 -8.64 3.30
N LYS A 132 0.28 -7.45 2.75
CA LYS A 132 1.14 -6.94 1.67
C LYS A 132 2.53 -6.84 2.29
N THR A 133 3.29 -7.91 2.16
CA THR A 133 4.67 -7.98 2.63
C THR A 133 5.35 -6.77 2.04
N ARG A 134 5.86 -5.86 2.88
CA ARG A 134 6.69 -4.75 2.44
C ARG A 134 7.74 -5.36 1.53
N VAL A 135 7.60 -5.13 0.22
CA VAL A 135 8.46 -5.78 -0.76
C VAL A 135 9.82 -5.13 -0.58
N ASP A 136 10.76 -5.89 -0.04
CA ASP A 136 12.15 -5.47 0.11
C ASP A 136 12.63 -4.85 -1.22
N PRO A 137 13.20 -3.63 -1.23
CA PRO A 137 13.74 -3.02 -2.43
C PRO A 137 14.67 -3.96 -3.22
N ARG A 138 15.42 -4.82 -2.53
CA ARG A 138 16.24 -5.87 -3.16
C ARG A 138 15.39 -6.89 -3.92
N THR A 139 14.24 -7.27 -3.37
CA THR A 139 13.28 -8.18 -4.04
C THR A 139 12.72 -7.55 -5.31
N THR A 140 12.39 -6.26 -5.28
CA THR A 140 11.93 -5.53 -6.47
C THR A 140 13.03 -5.45 -7.53
N ALA A 141 14.26 -5.14 -7.13
CA ALA A 141 15.42 -5.08 -8.03
C ALA A 141 15.71 -6.43 -8.68
N LEU A 142 15.73 -7.52 -7.90
CA LEU A 142 15.93 -8.88 -8.41
C LEU A 142 14.84 -9.27 -9.42
N ALA A 143 13.57 -8.95 -9.16
CA ALA A 143 12.49 -9.20 -10.12
C ALA A 143 12.71 -8.44 -11.43
N GLY A 144 13.13 -7.16 -11.34
CA GLY A 144 13.43 -6.32 -12.50
C GLY A 144 14.59 -6.87 -13.33
N ILE A 145 15.69 -7.28 -12.69
CA ILE A 145 16.85 -7.89 -13.38
C ILE A 145 16.44 -9.19 -14.09
N MET A 146 15.63 -10.04 -13.44
CA MET A 146 15.17 -11.28 -14.07
C MET A 146 14.31 -11.01 -15.30
N ILE A 147 13.35 -10.09 -15.22
CA ILE A 147 12.51 -9.70 -16.37
C ILE A 147 13.39 -9.16 -17.51
N ALA A 148 14.35 -8.28 -17.20
CA ALA A 148 15.27 -7.73 -18.19
C ALA A 148 16.12 -8.83 -18.87
N SER A 149 16.58 -9.81 -18.10
CA SER A 149 17.38 -10.91 -18.65
C SER A 149 16.60 -11.82 -19.59
N ILE A 150 15.30 -12.01 -19.35
CA ILE A 150 14.43 -12.78 -20.25
C ILE A 150 14.19 -11.99 -21.55
N LEU A 151 14.04 -10.67 -21.44
CA LEU A 151 13.88 -9.78 -22.60
C LEU A 151 15.06 -9.85 -23.59
N GLU A 152 16.27 -10.16 -23.12
CA GLU A 152 17.44 -10.35 -24.01
C GLU A 152 17.27 -11.56 -24.96
N SER A 153 16.56 -12.59 -24.53
CA SER A 153 16.30 -13.81 -25.31
C SER A 153 14.90 -13.86 -25.92
N SER A 154 13.98 -13.02 -25.45
CA SER A 154 12.57 -12.97 -25.87
C SER A 154 12.11 -11.52 -25.85
N PRO A 155 12.19 -10.80 -26.98
CA PRO A 155 12.02 -9.34 -27.02
C PRO A 155 10.60 -8.86 -26.67
N GLU A 156 9.62 -9.76 -26.67
CA GLU A 156 8.24 -9.48 -26.27
C GLU A 156 7.82 -10.46 -25.17
N VAL A 157 7.41 -9.91 -24.02
CA VAL A 157 6.94 -10.67 -22.86
C VAL A 157 5.74 -9.97 -22.22
N PHE A 158 4.83 -10.75 -21.66
CA PHE A 158 3.74 -10.24 -20.82
C PHE A 158 4.04 -10.57 -19.36
N VAL A 159 4.04 -9.55 -18.49
CA VAL A 159 4.38 -9.72 -17.07
C VAL A 159 3.16 -9.51 -16.19
N GLY A 160 2.86 -10.50 -15.37
CA GLY A 160 1.85 -10.44 -14.31
C GLY A 160 2.46 -10.70 -12.93
N LYS A 161 1.82 -10.17 -11.88
CA LYS A 161 2.16 -10.49 -10.49
C LYS A 161 0.90 -10.81 -9.70
N THR A 162 0.90 -11.97 -9.06
CA THR A 162 -0.21 -12.40 -8.18
C THR A 162 -0.15 -11.71 -6.82
N SER A 163 -1.26 -11.72 -6.08
CA SER A 163 -1.32 -11.25 -4.68
C SER A 163 -0.39 -12.02 -3.74
N GLN A 164 -0.03 -13.26 -4.09
CA GLN A 164 0.93 -14.10 -3.36
C GLN A 164 2.39 -13.78 -3.71
N GLY A 165 2.66 -12.76 -4.54
CA GLY A 165 4.00 -12.34 -4.90
C GLY A 165 4.68 -13.20 -5.97
N ILE A 166 3.94 -14.10 -6.63
CA ILE A 166 4.44 -14.89 -7.77
C ILE A 166 4.39 -14.01 -9.02
N TYR A 167 5.54 -13.89 -9.69
CA TYR A 167 5.68 -13.28 -11.01
C TYR A 167 5.40 -14.34 -12.08
N SER A 168 4.61 -13.96 -13.08
CA SER A 168 4.33 -14.75 -14.27
C SER A 168 4.82 -13.97 -15.48
N ILE A 169 5.65 -14.59 -16.31
CA ILE A 169 6.16 -14.01 -17.54
C ILE A 169 5.75 -14.93 -18.68
N ASP A 170 4.79 -14.48 -19.48
CA ASP A 170 4.37 -15.18 -20.68
C ASP A 170 5.25 -14.73 -21.84
N ILE A 171 5.89 -15.71 -22.46
CA ILE A 171 6.64 -15.59 -23.71
C ILE A 171 5.86 -16.38 -24.78
N GLY A 172 6.04 -16.07 -26.07
CA GLY A 172 5.32 -16.77 -27.14
C GLY A 172 5.48 -18.30 -27.15
N GLN A 173 6.47 -18.83 -26.43
CA GLN A 173 6.78 -20.26 -26.31
C GLN A 173 6.26 -20.91 -25.00
N GLY A 174 5.80 -20.13 -24.02
CA GLY A 174 5.37 -20.64 -22.72
C GLY A 174 5.34 -19.60 -21.60
N THR A 175 5.21 -20.06 -20.37
CA THR A 175 5.11 -19.20 -19.19
C THR A 175 6.18 -19.55 -18.17
N ILE A 176 6.90 -18.53 -17.69
CA ILE A 176 7.84 -18.63 -16.57
C ILE A 176 7.14 -18.13 -15.32
N LYS A 177 7.10 -18.94 -14.25
CA LYS A 177 6.61 -18.51 -12.94
C LYS A 177 7.72 -18.59 -11.92
N PHE A 178 7.96 -17.48 -11.23
CA PHE A 178 8.93 -17.45 -10.14
C PHE A 178 8.45 -16.61 -8.97
N GLN A 179 9.00 -16.89 -7.81
CA GLN A 179 8.83 -16.12 -6.58
C GLN A 179 10.19 -15.77 -6.01
N ILE A 180 10.28 -14.68 -5.26
CA ILE A 180 11.50 -14.31 -4.55
C ILE A 180 11.21 -14.48 -3.06
N ARG A 181 11.97 -15.35 -2.40
CA ARG A 181 11.89 -15.59 -0.95
C ARG A 181 13.27 -15.45 -0.35
N ASP A 182 13.39 -14.63 0.68
CA ASP A 182 14.65 -14.39 1.40
C ASP A 182 15.81 -14.00 0.46
N GLY A 183 15.52 -13.14 -0.52
CA GLY A 183 16.48 -12.70 -1.54
C GLY A 183 16.85 -13.75 -2.59
N ASN A 184 16.24 -14.94 -2.55
CA ASN A 184 16.48 -16.02 -3.50
C ASN A 184 15.32 -16.18 -4.48
N ILE A 185 15.65 -16.32 -5.77
CA ILE A 185 14.68 -16.62 -6.82
C ILE A 185 14.37 -18.12 -6.81
N GLN A 186 13.10 -18.47 -6.78
CA GLN A 186 12.61 -19.85 -6.83
C GLN A 186 11.58 -19.99 -7.96
N LEU A 187 11.78 -20.99 -8.81
CA LEU A 187 10.78 -21.35 -9.81
C LEU A 187 9.55 -21.98 -9.15
N VAL A 188 8.38 -21.66 -9.69
CA VAL A 188 7.10 -22.22 -9.23
C VAL A 188 6.65 -23.31 -10.21
N GLN A 189 6.03 -24.37 -9.66
CA GLN A 189 5.43 -25.45 -10.47
C GLN A 189 4.44 -24.90 -11.50
N GLY A 190 4.42 -25.49 -12.69
CA GLY A 190 3.59 -25.03 -13.80
C GLY A 190 4.23 -23.92 -14.64
N SER A 191 5.54 -23.72 -14.53
CA SER A 191 6.33 -23.02 -15.56
C SER A 191 6.42 -23.93 -16.79
N ILE A 192 5.45 -23.84 -17.70
CA ILE A 192 5.33 -24.71 -18.87
C ILE A 192 5.92 -23.99 -20.07
N GLY A 193 6.81 -24.65 -20.83
CA GLY A 193 7.19 -24.22 -22.17
C GLY A 193 8.40 -23.29 -22.24
N LEU A 194 9.43 -23.52 -21.45
CA LEU A 194 10.73 -22.95 -21.77
C LEU A 194 11.48 -23.93 -22.67
N ASN A 195 12.02 -23.45 -23.79
CA ASN A 195 13.07 -24.20 -24.47
C ASN A 195 14.27 -24.36 -23.50
N ASP A 196 15.08 -25.40 -23.69
CA ASP A 196 16.22 -25.69 -22.79
C ASP A 196 17.21 -24.52 -22.68
N GLN A 197 17.28 -23.68 -23.71
CA GLN A 197 18.17 -22.53 -23.76
C GLN A 197 17.74 -21.41 -22.81
N ILE A 198 16.44 -21.08 -22.75
CA ILE A 198 15.90 -20.07 -21.85
C ILE A 198 15.94 -20.58 -20.40
N GLN A 199 15.68 -21.88 -20.17
CA GLN A 199 15.91 -22.47 -18.84
C GLN A 199 17.36 -22.34 -18.39
N ARG A 200 18.32 -22.64 -19.27
CA ARG A 200 19.75 -22.50 -18.94
C ARG A 200 20.14 -21.06 -18.68
N ALA A 201 19.75 -20.13 -19.55
CA ALA A 201 20.03 -18.70 -19.36
C ALA A 201 19.42 -18.19 -18.04
N PHE A 202 18.18 -18.58 -17.74
CA PHE A 202 17.53 -18.23 -16.48
C PHE A 202 18.25 -18.81 -15.26
N GLN A 203 18.69 -20.07 -15.32
CA GLN A 203 19.46 -20.72 -14.25
C GLN A 203 20.86 -20.12 -14.08
N GLU A 204 21.51 -19.71 -15.17
CA GLU A 204 22.80 -18.99 -15.14
C GLU A 204 22.64 -17.62 -14.48
N ASN A 205 21.61 -16.86 -14.85
CA ASN A 205 21.32 -15.57 -14.22
C ASN A 205 21.02 -15.71 -12.73
N ILE A 206 20.29 -16.75 -12.31
CA ILE A 206 20.10 -17.05 -10.89
C ILE A 206 21.43 -17.30 -10.17
N LYS A 207 22.40 -17.99 -10.79
CA LYS A 207 23.71 -18.24 -10.18
C LYS A 207 24.53 -16.96 -10.03
N THR A 208 24.48 -16.06 -11.00
CA THR A 208 25.22 -14.78 -10.99
C THR A 208 24.65 -13.79 -9.97
N LEU A 209 23.36 -13.91 -9.62
CA LEU A 209 22.65 -13.00 -8.71
C LEU A 209 22.62 -13.45 -7.24
N LYS A 210 23.23 -14.59 -6.90
CA LYS A 210 23.43 -15.04 -5.52
C LYS A 210 24.61 -14.33 -4.87
#